data_AF-A0A7S0I4E6-F1
#
_entry.id   AF-A0A7S0I4E6-F1
#
_cell.length_a   1.000
_cell.length_b   1.000
_cell.length_c   1.000
_cell.angle_alpha   90.00
_cell.angle_beta   90.00
_cell.angle_gamma   90.00
#
_symmetry.space_group_name_H-M   'P 1'
#
loop_
_entity.id
_entity.type
_entity.pdbx_description
1 polymer ?
#
loop_
_entity_poly.entity_id
_entity_poly.type
_entity_poly.pdbx_seq_one_letter_code
_entity_poly.pdbx_strand_id
1 'polypeptide(L)'
;TVVGISLISLFLSEVPGLSHLRLMRAFRVVRLFGRLASLRQIINALTASILPVFNAYIIMLLVTSIYAIIGVTLFSDGSPDEFGTFSLALFTMFQVATGDGWASEIARPLIFQDHPTSVLPKVNIASTFFFVSFVVIVGWSLLQV
;
A
#
# COMPACT_ATOMS: atom_id res chain seq x y z
N THR A 1 -26.33 8.27 12.02
CA THR A 1 -25.77 8.15 10.65
C THR A 1 -26.42 7.05 9.82
N VAL A 2 -26.55 5.82 10.34
CA VAL A 2 -27.06 4.65 9.60
C VAL A 2 -28.56 4.68 9.26
N VAL A 3 -29.39 5.23 10.14
CA VAL A 3 -30.81 5.51 9.84
C VAL A 3 -30.92 6.58 8.74
N GLY A 4 -30.02 7.56 8.74
CA GLY A 4 -29.88 8.56 7.68
C GLY A 4 -29.56 7.94 6.32
N ILE A 5 -28.58 7.05 6.24
CA ILE A 5 -28.24 6.33 4.98
C ILE A 5 -29.42 5.47 4.51
N SER A 6 -30.15 4.85 5.44
CA SER A 6 -31.32 4.02 5.12
C SER A 6 -32.50 4.86 4.63
N LEU A 7 -32.76 6.01 5.23
CA LEU A 7 -33.78 6.99 4.82
C LEU A 7 -33.41 7.66 3.49
N ILE A 8 -32.16 8.07 3.31
CA ILE A 8 -31.63 8.65 2.07
C ILE A 8 -31.74 7.65 0.91
N SER A 9 -31.45 6.36 1.16
CA SER A 9 -31.63 5.31 0.14
C SER A 9 -33.09 5.07 -0.26
N LEU A 10 -34.03 5.43 0.63
CA LEU A 10 -35.47 5.28 0.43
C LEU A 10 -36.02 6.46 -0.37
N PHE A 11 -35.59 7.69 -0.03
CA PHE A 11 -35.95 8.91 -0.74
C PHE A 11 -35.32 9.02 -2.14
N LEU A 12 -34.12 8.50 -2.33
CA LEU A 12 -33.43 8.61 -3.61
C LEU A 12 -33.84 7.54 -4.63
N SER A 13 -34.61 6.50 -4.26
CA SER A 13 -34.79 5.25 -5.03
C SER A 13 -35.30 5.39 -6.49
N GLU A 14 -35.76 6.57 -6.89
CA GLU A 14 -36.22 6.90 -8.24
C GLU A 14 -35.10 7.33 -9.22
N VAL A 15 -33.85 7.53 -8.79
CA VAL A 15 -32.75 7.98 -9.68
C VAL A 15 -32.03 6.79 -10.37
N PRO A 16 -31.78 6.81 -11.69
CA PRO A 16 -31.04 5.74 -12.37
C PRO A 16 -29.57 5.70 -11.88
N GLY A 17 -29.10 4.54 -11.40
CA GLY A 17 -27.76 4.34 -10.81
C GLY A 17 -27.76 3.81 -9.36
N LEU A 18 -28.89 3.88 -8.67
CA LEU A 18 -29.07 3.38 -7.29
C LEU A 18 -29.21 1.86 -7.15
N SER A 19 -29.18 1.10 -8.26
CA SER A 19 -29.08 -0.37 -8.21
C SER A 19 -27.86 -0.84 -7.43
N HIS A 20 -26.73 -0.13 -7.55
CA HIS A 20 -25.50 -0.41 -6.80
C HIS A 20 -25.62 -0.04 -5.31
N LEU A 21 -26.39 1.00 -4.97
CA LEU A 21 -26.64 1.39 -3.58
C LEU A 21 -27.56 0.40 -2.82
N ARG A 22 -28.23 -0.53 -3.51
CA ARG A 22 -28.82 -1.71 -2.86
C ARG A 22 -27.76 -2.63 -2.25
N LEU A 23 -26.55 -2.73 -2.81
CA LEU A 23 -25.43 -3.51 -2.23
C LEU A 23 -24.97 -2.90 -0.90
N MET A 24 -25.13 -1.58 -0.69
CA MET A 24 -24.87 -0.96 0.62
C MET A 24 -25.74 -1.52 1.74
N ARG A 25 -26.87 -2.17 1.42
CA ARG A 25 -27.65 -2.90 2.42
C ARG A 25 -26.89 -4.10 2.98
N ALA A 26 -25.93 -4.68 2.26
CA ALA A 26 -25.06 -5.75 2.76
C ALA A 26 -24.21 -5.29 3.96
N PHE A 27 -23.85 -4.00 4.06
CA PHE A 27 -23.20 -3.42 5.25
C PHE A 27 -24.04 -3.55 6.52
N ARG A 28 -25.34 -3.86 6.44
CA ARG A 28 -26.13 -4.22 7.62
C ARG A 28 -25.57 -5.44 8.36
N VAL A 29 -24.87 -6.34 7.67
CA VAL A 29 -24.21 -7.51 8.26
C VAL A 29 -23.12 -7.07 9.25
N VAL A 30 -22.44 -5.97 8.99
CA VAL A 30 -21.48 -5.35 9.93
C VAL A 30 -22.15 -4.97 11.25
N ARG A 31 -23.47 -4.68 11.26
CA ARG A 31 -24.22 -4.43 12.50
C ARG A 31 -24.42 -5.69 13.34
N LEU A 32 -24.43 -6.87 12.70
CA LEU A 32 -24.53 -8.15 13.41
C LEU A 32 -23.30 -8.35 14.30
N PHE A 33 -22.14 -7.84 13.86
CA PHE A 33 -20.89 -7.92 14.60
C PHE A 33 -20.89 -7.13 15.91
N GLY A 34 -21.62 -6.01 15.98
CA GLY A 34 -21.81 -5.25 17.23
C GLY A 34 -22.77 -5.90 18.24
N ARG A 35 -23.55 -6.91 17.81
CA ARG A 35 -24.48 -7.66 18.69
C ARG A 35 -23.79 -8.85 19.39
N LEU A 36 -22.72 -9.36 18.81
CA LEU A 36 -21.93 -10.45 19.39
C LEU A 36 -20.87 -9.85 20.33
N ALA A 37 -20.93 -10.20 21.62
CA ALA A 37 -20.06 -9.64 22.64
C ALA A 37 -18.56 -9.86 22.34
N SER A 38 -18.21 -11.06 21.85
CA SER A 38 -16.84 -11.42 21.46
C SER A 38 -16.30 -10.57 20.31
N LEU A 39 -17.11 -10.36 19.26
CA LEU A 39 -16.68 -9.60 18.09
C LEU A 39 -16.61 -8.10 18.36
N ARG A 40 -17.49 -7.58 19.21
CA ARG A 40 -17.41 -6.19 19.71
C ARG A 40 -16.10 -5.95 20.47
N GLN A 41 -15.63 -6.91 21.26
CA GLN A 41 -14.35 -6.79 21.97
C GLN A 41 -13.17 -6.67 21.00
N ILE A 42 -13.14 -7.47 19.94
CA ILE A 42 -12.12 -7.41 18.89
C ILE A 42 -12.16 -6.05 18.18
N ILE A 43 -13.35 -5.59 17.78
CA ILE A 43 -13.52 -4.29 17.09
C ILE A 43 -13.04 -3.13 17.99
N ASN A 44 -13.37 -3.16 19.28
CA ASN A 44 -12.93 -2.12 20.22
C ASN A 44 -11.40 -2.13 20.38
N ALA A 45 -10.77 -3.31 20.44
CA ALA A 45 -9.33 -3.43 20.49
C ALA A 45 -8.66 -2.88 19.22
N LEU A 46 -9.16 -3.27 18.02
CA LEU A 46 -8.67 -2.75 16.74
C LEU A 46 -8.81 -1.22 16.66
N THR A 47 -9.97 -0.69 17.07
CA THR A 47 -10.24 0.75 17.03
C THR A 47 -9.32 1.53 17.97
N ALA A 48 -9.02 0.97 19.15
CA ALA A 48 -8.07 1.57 20.09
C ALA A 48 -6.65 1.62 19.50
N SER A 49 -6.26 0.66 18.67
CA SER A 49 -4.96 0.60 18.01
C SER A 49 -4.84 1.50 16.76
N ILE A 50 -5.96 2.04 16.22
CA ILE A 50 -5.92 2.86 14.99
C ILE A 50 -5.00 4.07 15.15
N LEU A 51 -5.11 4.81 16.25
CA LEU A 51 -4.36 6.06 16.41
C LEU A 51 -2.84 5.83 16.55
N PRO A 52 -2.37 4.88 17.38
CA PRO A 52 -0.95 4.49 17.39
C PRO A 52 -0.42 4.00 16.04
N VAL A 53 -1.18 3.13 15.36
CA VAL A 53 -0.79 2.59 14.04
C VAL A 53 -0.72 3.70 12.99
N PHE A 54 -1.66 4.65 13.02
CA PHE A 54 -1.68 5.78 12.09
C PHE A 54 -0.44 6.67 12.25
N ASN A 55 0.02 6.90 13.48
CA ASN A 55 1.25 7.66 13.72
C ASN A 55 2.48 6.94 13.13
N ALA A 56 2.60 5.63 13.33
CA ALA A 56 3.66 4.82 12.72
C ALA A 56 3.57 4.83 11.19
N TYR A 57 2.35 4.77 10.64
CA TYR A 57 2.11 4.82 9.21
C TYR A 57 2.58 6.13 8.57
N ILE A 58 2.42 7.28 9.23
CA ILE A 58 2.93 8.57 8.74
C ILE A 58 4.46 8.55 8.61
N ILE A 59 5.15 7.98 9.60
CA ILE A 59 6.62 7.86 9.57
C ILE A 59 7.05 6.96 8.40
N MET A 60 6.39 5.82 8.24
CA MET A 60 6.61 4.91 7.11
C MET A 60 6.37 5.59 5.75
N LEU A 61 5.31 6.39 5.63
CA LEU A 61 5.00 7.12 4.41
C LEU A 61 6.08 8.18 4.09
N LEU A 62 6.61 8.85 5.11
CA LEU A 62 7.69 9.83 4.94
C LEU A 62 8.98 9.15 4.43
N VAL A 63 9.39 8.03 5.05
CA VAL A 63 10.55 7.25 4.61
C VAL A 63 10.37 6.78 3.17
N THR A 64 9.19 6.23 2.85
CA THR A 64 8.84 5.79 1.50
C THR A 64 8.92 6.93 0.49
N SER A 65 8.47 8.14 0.87
CA SER A 65 8.53 9.33 0.02
C SER A 65 9.96 9.76 -0.29
N ILE A 66 10.87 9.68 0.68
CA ILE A 66 12.30 9.98 0.48
C ILE A 66 12.89 8.99 -0.53
N TYR A 67 12.63 7.69 -0.35
CA TYR A 67 13.08 6.66 -1.29
C TYR A 67 12.46 6.81 -2.66
N ALA A 68 11.20 7.23 -2.77
CA ALA A 68 10.54 7.48 -4.05
C ALA A 68 11.25 8.60 -4.83
N ILE A 69 11.61 9.72 -4.18
CA ILE A 69 12.36 10.81 -4.82
C ILE A 69 13.71 10.31 -5.33
N ILE A 70 14.45 9.56 -4.49
CA ILE A 70 15.73 8.97 -4.88
C ILE A 70 15.53 7.99 -6.06
N GLY A 71 14.49 7.15 -6.00
CA GLY A 71 14.15 6.20 -7.06
C GLY A 71 13.88 6.87 -8.40
N VAL A 72 13.12 7.98 -8.42
CA VAL A 72 12.93 8.79 -9.64
C VAL A 72 14.28 9.25 -10.20
N THR A 73 15.17 9.76 -9.34
CA THR A 73 16.48 10.24 -9.80
C THR A 73 17.41 9.14 -10.32
N LEU A 74 17.25 7.90 -9.85
CA LEU A 74 18.13 6.78 -10.20
C LEU A 74 17.59 5.93 -11.36
N PHE A 75 16.27 5.78 -11.47
CA PHE A 75 15.64 4.75 -12.30
C PHE A 75 14.62 5.26 -13.31
N SER A 76 14.30 6.57 -13.34
CA SER A 76 13.28 7.11 -14.25
C SER A 76 13.53 6.81 -15.73
N ASP A 77 14.78 6.81 -16.18
CA ASP A 77 15.13 6.50 -17.58
C ASP A 77 15.10 4.99 -17.89
N GLY A 78 15.42 4.14 -16.91
CA GLY A 78 15.52 2.69 -17.10
C GLY A 78 14.22 1.93 -16.82
N SER A 79 13.36 2.50 -15.99
CA SER A 79 12.09 1.94 -15.51
C SER A 79 11.05 3.07 -15.36
N PRO A 80 10.60 3.67 -16.48
CA PRO A 80 9.70 4.81 -16.45
C PRO A 80 8.29 4.47 -15.93
N ASP A 81 7.85 3.22 -16.09
CA ASP A 81 6.54 2.77 -15.62
C ASP A 81 6.49 2.69 -14.08
N GLU A 82 7.63 2.37 -13.46
CA GLU A 82 7.77 2.25 -12.01
C GLU A 82 8.29 3.53 -11.34
N PHE A 83 9.20 4.27 -11.99
CA PHE A 83 9.94 5.40 -11.41
C PHE A 83 9.89 6.69 -12.25
N GLY A 84 9.09 6.76 -13.31
CA GLY A 84 9.05 7.92 -14.21
C GLY A 84 8.48 9.20 -13.58
N THR A 85 7.64 9.08 -12.55
CA THR A 85 7.14 10.23 -11.77
C THR A 85 7.16 9.92 -10.29
N PHE A 86 7.14 10.96 -9.45
CA PHE A 86 7.10 10.79 -7.99
C PHE A 86 5.93 9.91 -7.53
N SER A 87 4.73 10.07 -8.09
CA SER A 87 3.56 9.28 -7.70
C SER A 87 3.69 7.81 -8.08
N LEU A 88 4.24 7.51 -9.26
CA LEU A 88 4.55 6.14 -9.68
C LEU A 88 5.61 5.53 -8.75
N ALA A 89 6.72 6.24 -8.51
CA ALA A 89 7.77 5.79 -7.61
C ALA A 89 7.26 5.59 -6.18
N LEU A 90 6.37 6.45 -5.69
CA LEU A 90 5.78 6.34 -4.36
C LEU A 90 4.92 5.06 -4.25
N PHE A 91 4.12 4.77 -5.28
CA PHE A 91 3.33 3.54 -5.33
C PHE A 91 4.21 2.30 -5.44
N THR A 92 5.23 2.32 -6.30
CA THR A 92 6.23 1.25 -6.44
C THR A 92 6.93 0.99 -5.12
N MET A 93 7.43 2.02 -4.43
CA MET A 93 8.11 1.85 -3.14
C MET A 93 7.14 1.39 -2.03
N PHE A 94 5.87 1.78 -2.09
CA PHE A 94 4.84 1.22 -1.22
C PHE A 94 4.63 -0.28 -1.48
N GLN A 95 4.57 -0.71 -2.74
CA GLN A 95 4.50 -2.13 -3.11
C GLN A 95 5.71 -2.88 -2.55
N VAL A 96 6.92 -2.36 -2.72
CA VAL A 96 8.15 -2.94 -2.14
C VAL A 96 8.04 -3.05 -0.61
N ALA A 97 7.48 -2.05 0.07
CA ALA A 97 7.31 -2.07 1.53
C ALA A 97 6.36 -3.17 2.01
N THR A 98 5.37 -3.55 1.19
CA THR A 98 4.46 -4.67 1.48
C THR A 98 5.06 -6.04 1.18
N GLY A 99 6.22 -6.08 0.51
CA GLY A 99 6.89 -7.30 0.07
C GLY A 99 6.26 -7.96 -1.15
N ASP A 100 5.26 -7.33 -1.78
CA ASP A 100 4.62 -7.82 -2.99
C ASP A 100 5.52 -7.60 -4.21
N GLY A 101 5.80 -8.65 -4.99
CA GLY A 101 6.55 -8.59 -6.24
C GLY A 101 7.99 -8.04 -6.17
N TRP A 102 8.45 -7.56 -5.01
CA TRP A 102 9.54 -6.58 -4.93
C TRP A 102 10.88 -7.09 -5.46
N ALA A 103 11.20 -8.36 -5.21
CA ALA A 103 12.47 -8.94 -5.62
C ALA A 103 12.46 -9.36 -7.09
N SER A 104 11.37 -9.98 -7.56
CA SER A 104 11.28 -10.56 -8.91
C SER A 104 10.91 -9.54 -9.97
N GLU A 105 9.98 -8.63 -9.66
CA GLU A 105 9.38 -7.71 -10.62
C GLU A 105 10.10 -6.36 -10.64
N ILE A 106 10.48 -5.84 -9.46
CA ILE A 106 11.05 -4.49 -9.34
C ILE A 106 12.58 -4.52 -9.21
N ALA A 107 13.11 -5.16 -8.18
CA ALA A 107 14.54 -5.04 -7.84
C ALA A 107 15.45 -5.83 -8.78
N ARG A 108 15.09 -7.06 -9.17
CA ARG A 108 15.95 -7.92 -9.99
C ARG A 108 16.27 -7.33 -11.37
N PRO A 109 15.32 -6.80 -12.16
CA PRO A 109 15.63 -6.17 -13.44
C PRO A 109 16.56 -4.94 -13.32
N LEU A 110 16.43 -4.18 -12.22
CA LEU A 110 17.28 -3.01 -11.95
C LEU A 110 18.67 -3.39 -11.43
N ILE A 111 18.77 -4.47 -10.66
CA ILE A 111 20.02 -5.00 -10.10
C ILE A 111 20.83 -5.74 -11.17
N PHE A 112 20.19 -6.58 -11.99
CA PHE A 112 20.87 -7.43 -12.96
C PHE A 112 20.65 -6.88 -14.36
N GLN A 113 21.66 -6.19 -14.87
CA GLN A 113 21.63 -5.67 -16.24
C GLN A 113 22.22 -6.72 -17.18
N ASP A 114 21.44 -7.13 -18.17
CA ASP A 114 21.90 -8.04 -19.21
C ASP A 114 22.89 -7.32 -20.14
N HIS A 115 24.08 -7.90 -20.28
CA HIS A 115 25.09 -7.40 -21.20
C HIS A 115 25.26 -8.37 -22.37
N PRO A 116 25.18 -7.90 -23.63
CA PRO A 116 25.21 -8.76 -24.81
C PRO A 116 26.52 -9.53 -25.00
N THR A 117 27.58 -9.17 -24.28
CA THR A 117 28.93 -9.74 -24.45
C THR A 117 29.41 -10.58 -23.27
N SER A 118 28.66 -10.70 -22.18
CA SER A 118 29.05 -11.47 -20.99
C SER A 118 28.02 -12.52 -20.63
N VAL A 119 28.48 -13.75 -20.37
CA VAL A 119 27.63 -14.88 -19.94
C VAL A 119 27.02 -14.65 -18.55
N LEU A 120 27.61 -13.75 -17.75
CA LEU A 120 27.11 -13.37 -16.43
C LEU A 120 26.47 -11.98 -16.48
N PRO A 121 25.30 -11.80 -15.83
CA PRO A 121 24.66 -10.49 -15.72
C PRO A 121 25.53 -9.57 -14.85
N LYS A 122 25.59 -8.29 -15.19
CA LYS A 122 26.30 -7.29 -14.38
C LYS A 122 25.40 -6.82 -13.26
N VAL A 123 25.97 -6.79 -12.05
CA VAL A 123 25.28 -6.31 -10.85
C VAL A 123 25.42 -4.79 -10.75
N ASN A 124 24.30 -4.08 -10.74
CA ASN A 124 24.24 -2.66 -10.40
C ASN A 124 24.22 -2.50 -8.87
N ILE A 125 25.41 -2.21 -8.33
CA ILE A 125 25.65 -2.08 -6.89
C ILE A 125 24.76 -1.00 -6.25
N ALA A 126 24.54 0.12 -6.93
CA ALA A 126 23.69 1.20 -6.42
C ALA A 126 22.23 0.76 -6.25
N SER A 127 21.71 0.03 -7.23
CA SER A 127 20.35 -0.55 -7.17
C SER A 127 20.23 -1.56 -6.03
N THR A 128 21.25 -2.41 -5.85
CA THR A 128 21.29 -3.38 -4.75
C THR A 128 21.21 -2.69 -3.40
N PHE A 129 22.06 -1.68 -3.16
CA PHE A 129 22.04 -0.93 -1.90
C PHE A 129 20.72 -0.21 -1.68
N PHE A 130 20.13 0.38 -2.72
CA PHE A 130 18.87 1.09 -2.63
C PHE A 130 17.73 0.17 -2.14
N PHE A 131 17.50 -0.96 -2.81
CA PHE A 131 16.39 -1.85 -2.44
C PHE A 131 16.64 -2.59 -1.13
N VAL A 132 17.86 -3.09 -0.89
CA VAL A 132 18.17 -3.82 0.35
C VAL A 132 18.08 -2.91 1.56
N SER A 133 18.61 -1.68 1.47
CA SER A 133 18.52 -0.74 2.59
C SER A 133 17.07 -0.34 2.89
N PHE A 134 16.26 -0.11 1.86
CA PHE A 134 14.83 0.15 2.03
C PHE A 134 14.11 -1.00 2.74
N VAL A 135 14.27 -2.24 2.26
CA VAL A 135 13.60 -3.42 2.84
C VAL A 135 14.05 -3.66 4.29
N VAL A 136 15.33 -3.44 4.60
CA VAL A 136 15.83 -3.54 5.98
C VAL A 136 15.20 -2.47 6.87
N ILE A 137 15.11 -1.22 6.41
CA ILE A 137 14.49 -0.13 7.18
C ILE A 137 13.00 -0.40 7.40
N VAL A 138 12.26 -0.82 6.37
CA VAL A 138 10.85 -1.19 6.48
C VAL A 138 10.67 -2.36 7.44
N GLY A 139 11.44 -3.44 7.26
CA GLY A 139 11.38 -4.60 8.13
C GLY A 139 11.68 -4.25 9.58
N TRP A 140 12.71 -3.45 9.84
CA TRP A 140 13.03 -2.96 11.16
C TRP A 140 11.91 -2.11 11.75
N SER A 141 11.37 -1.15 10.99
CA SER A 141 10.27 -0.30 11.46
C SER A 141 9.00 -1.10 11.79
N LEU A 142 8.70 -2.16 11.04
CA LEU A 142 7.54 -3.02 11.29
C LEU A 142 7.75 -3.94 12.50
N LEU A 143 8.99 -4.34 12.80
CA LEU A 143 9.32 -5.16 13.97
C LEU A 143 9.33 -4.37 15.29
N GLN A 144 9.46 -3.04 15.22
CA GLN A 144 9.52 -2.15 16.39
C GLN A 144 8.15 -1.64 16.86
N VAL A 145 7.07 -1.97 16.16
CA VAL A 145 5.68 -1.64 16.52
C VAL A 145 5.01 -2.85 17.16
#